data_AF-A0A0R2X3E9-F1
#
_entry.id   AF-A0A0R2X3E9-F1
#
_cell.length_a   1.000
_cell.length_b   1.000
_cell.length_c   1.000
_cell.angle_alpha   90.00
_cell.angle_beta   90.00
_cell.angle_gamma   90.00
#
_symmetry.space_group_name_H-M   'P 1'
#
loop_
_entity.id
_entity.type
_entity.pdbx_description
1 polymer ?
#
loop_
_entity_poly.entity_id
_entity_poly.type
_entity_poly.pdbx_seq_one_letter_code
_entity_poly.pdbx_strand_id
1 'polypeptide(L)'
;MASATVEEFLDSHEIDYEKSGANTYLLTLPGQSKLETHCALVVGDHSLSINAFVIRKPDENIAAVHNYLLTKNANMYCLAFAINELGDIFLVGRLALSAVSENELDRIIGAVL
;
A
#
# COMPACT_ATOMS: atom_id res chain seq x y z
N MET A 1 -0.53 19.84 -4.42
CA MET A 1 0.89 19.64 -4.09
C MET A 1 1.20 18.16 -3.90
N ALA A 2 0.61 17.46 -2.92
CA ALA A 2 0.87 16.02 -2.74
C ALA A 2 0.51 15.13 -3.93
N SER A 3 -0.63 15.35 -4.59
CA SER A 3 -1.04 14.57 -5.78
C SER A 3 -0.07 14.71 -6.96
N ALA A 4 0.52 15.90 -7.13
CA ALA A 4 1.50 16.14 -8.20
C ALA A 4 2.81 15.40 -7.93
N THR A 5 3.28 15.39 -6.67
CA THR A 5 4.46 14.62 -6.26
C THR A 5 4.26 13.11 -6.44
N VAL A 6 3.05 12.60 -6.17
CA VAL A 6 2.72 11.19 -6.41
C VAL A 6 2.75 10.89 -7.91
N GLU A 7 2.12 11.72 -8.75
CA GLU A 7 2.14 11.55 -10.21
C GLU A 7 3.57 11.60 -10.77
N GLU A 8 4.37 12.58 -10.37
CA GLU A 8 5.77 12.73 -10.80
C GLU A 8 6.64 11.54 -10.36
N PHE A 9 6.43 11.01 -9.15
CA PHE A 9 7.11 9.81 -8.68
C PHE A 9 6.73 8.58 -9.53
N LEU A 10 5.45 8.39 -9.83
CA LEU A 10 4.97 7.25 -10.60
C LEU A 10 5.46 7.29 -12.04
N ASP A 11 5.41 8.47 -12.67
CA ASP A 11 5.89 8.68 -14.03
C ASP A 11 7.42 8.50 -14.11
N SER A 12 8.18 8.99 -13.12
CA SER A 12 9.65 8.86 -13.09
C SER A 12 10.15 7.44 -12.85
N HIS A 13 9.38 6.62 -12.13
CA HIS A 13 9.72 5.22 -11.85
C HIS A 13 9.08 4.24 -12.84
N GLU A 14 8.39 4.75 -13.88
CA GLU A 14 7.67 3.96 -14.89
C GLU A 14 6.73 2.92 -14.25
N ILE A 15 6.08 3.29 -13.14
CA ILE A 15 5.15 2.41 -12.43
C ILE A 15 3.79 2.50 -13.13
N ASP A 16 3.21 1.36 -13.49
CA ASP A 16 1.85 1.32 -14.01
C ASP A 16 0.85 1.73 -12.93
N TYR A 17 0.08 2.80 -13.19
CA TYR A 17 -1.01 3.23 -12.33
C TYR A 17 -2.26 3.61 -13.11
N GLU A 18 -3.41 3.30 -12.53
CA GLU A 18 -4.72 3.78 -12.99
C GLU A 18 -5.25 4.84 -12.04
N LYS A 19 -5.74 5.96 -12.57
CA LYS A 19 -6.35 7.02 -11.77
C LYS A 19 -7.84 6.77 -11.61
N SER A 20 -8.29 6.53 -10.38
CA SER A 20 -9.69 6.32 -10.03
C SER A 20 -10.26 7.57 -9.33
N GLY A 21 -10.92 8.42 -10.11
CA GLY A 21 -11.42 9.71 -9.62
C GLY A 21 -10.32 10.77 -9.47
N ALA A 22 -10.57 11.81 -8.66
CA ALA A 22 -9.65 12.94 -8.57
C ALA A 22 -8.37 12.64 -7.77
N ASN A 23 -8.47 11.76 -6.78
CA ASN A 23 -7.46 11.62 -5.72
C ASN A 23 -7.03 10.17 -5.43
N THR A 24 -7.48 9.17 -6.19
CA THR A 24 -7.09 7.77 -5.98
C THR A 24 -6.23 7.30 -7.14
N TYR A 25 -5.12 6.66 -6.81
CA TYR A 25 -4.17 6.06 -7.74
C TYR A 25 -4.07 4.58 -7.41
N LEU A 26 -4.32 3.73 -8.39
CA LEU A 26 -4.25 2.27 -8.30
C LEU A 26 -2.99 1.84 -9.01
N LEU A 27 -1.94 1.55 -8.25
CA LEU A 27 -0.65 1.10 -8.73
C LEU A 27 -0.67 -0.42 -8.90
N THR A 28 0.00 -0.89 -9.95
CA THR A 28 0.31 -2.30 -10.14
C THR A 28 1.82 -2.47 -10.08
N LEU A 29 2.31 -3.01 -8.96
CA LEU A 29 3.73 -3.19 -8.73
C LEU A 29 4.16 -4.61 -9.13
N PRO A 30 5.22 -4.78 -9.96
CA PRO A 30 5.74 -6.09 -10.32
C PRO A 30 6.47 -6.71 -9.12
N GLY A 31 5.85 -7.68 -8.45
CA GLY A 31 6.44 -8.36 -7.30
C GLY A 31 7.57 -9.33 -7.67
N GLN A 32 8.43 -9.64 -6.70
CA GLN A 32 9.61 -10.51 -6.82
C GLN A 32 9.31 -11.96 -7.28
N SER A 33 8.05 -12.41 -7.32
CA SER A 33 7.69 -13.79 -7.65
C SER A 33 6.50 -13.90 -8.62
N LYS A 34 6.45 -13.06 -9.66
CA LYS A 34 5.36 -13.01 -10.67
C LYS A 34 3.96 -12.72 -10.09
N LEU A 35 3.91 -12.18 -8.88
CA LEU A 35 2.68 -11.72 -8.24
C LEU A 35 2.61 -10.22 -8.41
N GLU A 36 1.58 -9.75 -9.10
CA GLU A 36 1.26 -8.33 -9.19
C GLU A 36 0.69 -7.88 -7.84
N THR A 37 1.32 -6.89 -7.22
CA THR A 37 0.82 -6.31 -5.97
C THR A 37 0.04 -5.05 -6.31
N HIS A 38 -1.28 -5.12 -6.18
CA HIS A 38 -2.14 -3.97 -6.37
C HIS A 38 -2.14 -3.09 -5.13
N CYS A 39 -1.73 -1.84 -5.29
CA CYS A 39 -1.67 -0.85 -4.23
C CYS A 39 -2.52 0.36 -4.58
N ALA A 40 -3.37 0.81 -3.67
CA ALA A 40 -4.18 2.01 -3.82
C ALA A 40 -3.60 3.13 -2.96
N LEU A 41 -3.16 4.22 -3.58
CA LEU A 41 -2.84 5.48 -2.93
C LEU A 41 -4.05 6.41 -3.02
N VAL A 42 -4.60 6.79 -1.88
CA VAL A 42 -5.75 7.71 -1.77
C VAL A 42 -5.28 8.99 -1.10
N VAL A 43 -5.27 10.09 -1.84
CA VAL A 43 -4.95 11.43 -1.34
C VAL A 43 -6.20 12.03 -0.69
N GLY A 44 -6.31 11.94 0.63
CA GLY A 44 -7.34 12.65 1.38
C GLY A 44 -7.01 14.13 1.56
N ASP A 45 -7.88 14.87 2.26
CA ASP A 45 -7.68 16.30 2.54
C ASP A 45 -6.46 16.59 3.44
N HIS A 46 -6.08 15.64 4.29
CA HIS A 46 -5.02 15.80 5.30
C HIS A 46 -4.02 14.64 5.37
N SER A 47 -4.31 13.50 4.73
CA SER A 47 -3.43 12.34 4.75
C SER A 47 -3.47 11.57 3.44
N LEU A 48 -2.31 11.07 3.01
CA LEU A 48 -2.19 10.03 2.01
C LEU A 48 -2.45 8.68 2.69
N SER A 49 -3.46 7.95 2.21
CA SER A 49 -3.71 6.58 2.66
C SER A 49 -3.20 5.61 1.61
N ILE A 50 -2.57 4.53 2.07
CA ILE A 50 -1.99 3.49 1.24
C ILE A 50 -2.71 2.20 1.59
N ASN A 51 -3.25 1.50 0.59
CA ASN A 51 -3.93 0.23 0.78
C ASN A 51 -3.44 -0.77 -0.28
N ALA A 52 -2.61 -1.73 0.09
CA ALA A 52 -2.23 -2.81 -0.80
C ALA A 52 -3.03 -4.08 -0.51
N PHE A 53 -3.54 -4.70 -1.56
CA PHE A 53 -4.24 -5.97 -1.47
C PHE A 53 -3.20 -7.09 -1.43
N VAL A 54 -3.25 -7.96 -0.40
CA VAL A 54 -2.25 -9.01 -0.22
C VAL A 54 -2.84 -10.35 -0.61
N ILE A 55 -3.82 -10.85 0.13
CA ILE A 55 -4.51 -12.10 -0.17
C ILE A 55 -5.99 -12.03 0.22
N ARG A 56 -6.81 -12.85 -0.47
CA ARG A 56 -8.16 -13.16 0.02
C ARG A 56 -8.08 -14.00 1.29
N LYS A 57 -9.20 -14.03 2.01
CA LYS A 57 -9.36 -14.82 3.25
C LYS A 57 -8.61 -16.16 3.18
N PRO A 58 -7.69 -16.44 4.13
CA PRO A 58 -6.97 -17.71 4.16
C PRO A 58 -7.94 -18.88 4.45
N ASP A 59 -7.79 -19.97 3.69
CA ASP A 59 -8.65 -21.14 3.79
C ASP A 59 -8.38 -21.99 5.04
N GLU A 60 -7.13 -22.01 5.52
CA GLU A 60 -6.69 -22.78 6.69
C GLU A 60 -5.79 -21.95 7.62
N ASN A 61 -5.70 -22.37 8.90
CA ASN A 61 -4.78 -21.80 9.90
C ASN A 61 -4.89 -20.28 10.12
N ILE A 62 -6.10 -19.73 9.97
CA ILE A 62 -6.42 -18.29 10.09
C ILE A 62 -5.76 -17.65 11.33
N ALA A 63 -5.87 -18.29 12.50
CA ALA A 63 -5.30 -17.77 13.74
C ALA A 63 -3.76 -17.68 13.70
N ALA A 64 -3.08 -18.66 13.10
CA ALA A 64 -1.63 -18.65 12.95
C ALA A 64 -1.18 -17.60 11.93
N VAL A 65 -1.92 -17.45 10.84
CA VAL A 65 -1.69 -16.40 9.83
C VAL A 65 -1.83 -15.01 10.47
N HIS A 66 -2.91 -14.75 11.20
CA HIS A 66 -3.10 -13.47 11.88
C HIS A 66 -2.00 -13.18 12.90
N ASN A 67 -1.60 -14.17 13.70
CA ASN A 67 -0.52 -13.99 14.68
C ASN A 67 0.82 -13.68 13.99
N TYR A 68 1.11 -14.36 12.88
CA TYR A 68 2.30 -14.10 12.07
C TYR A 68 2.29 -12.68 11.48
N LEU A 69 1.17 -12.25 10.91
CA LEU A 69 1.02 -10.91 10.35
C LEU A 69 1.14 -9.82 11.42
N LEU A 70 0.50 -10.02 12.58
CA LEU A 70 0.62 -9.09 13.72
C LEU A 70 2.05 -8.99 14.25
N THR A 71 2.78 -10.10 14.28
CA THR A 71 4.20 -10.09 14.67
C THR A 71 5.04 -9.34 13.64
N LYS A 72 4.73 -9.49 12.34
CA LYS A 72 5.42 -8.79 11.26
C LYS A 72 5.16 -7.28 11.28
N ASN A 73 3.98 -6.84 11.73
CA ASN A 73 3.65 -5.41 11.86
C ASN A 73 4.65 -4.63 12.71
N ALA A 74 5.27 -5.24 13.72
CA ALA A 74 6.23 -4.55 14.57
C ALA A 74 7.51 -4.11 13.84
N ASN A 75 7.83 -4.74 12.72
CA ASN A 75 9.03 -4.45 11.92
C ASN A 75 8.72 -3.68 10.63
N MET A 76 7.45 -3.36 10.35
CA MET A 76 7.09 -2.63 9.14
C MET A 76 7.14 -1.12 9.36
N TYR A 77 7.57 -0.41 8.32
CA TYR A 77 7.67 1.04 8.30
C TYR A 77 6.42 1.63 7.64
N CYS A 78 5.67 2.46 8.38
CA CYS A 78 4.47 3.18 7.92
C CYS A 78 3.27 2.32 7.45
N LEU A 79 3.44 1.00 7.36
CA LEU A 79 2.44 0.04 6.91
C LEU A 79 2.14 -0.98 8.01
N ALA A 80 0.92 -1.48 8.02
CA ALA A 80 0.46 -2.53 8.92
C ALA A 80 -0.52 -3.45 8.19
N PHE A 81 -0.45 -4.76 8.46
CA PHE A 81 -1.46 -5.71 8.05
C PHE A 81 -2.76 -5.46 8.80
N ALA A 82 -3.86 -5.40 8.04
CA ALA A 82 -5.22 -5.27 8.51
C ALA A 82 -6.11 -6.31 7.79
N ILE A 83 -7.29 -6.54 8.37
CA ILE A 83 -8.23 -7.55 7.89
C ILE A 83 -9.60 -6.87 7.72
N ASN A 84 -10.32 -7.16 6.65
CA ASN A 84 -11.70 -6.70 6.48
C ASN A 84 -12.73 -7.66 7.11
N GLU A 85 -14.01 -7.30 7.06
CA GLU A 85 -15.11 -8.14 7.55
C GLU A 85 -15.23 -9.50 6.82
N LEU A 86 -14.77 -9.57 5.57
CA LEU A 86 -14.75 -10.80 4.77
C LEU A 86 -13.56 -11.71 5.13
N GLY A 87 -12.58 -11.21 5.88
CA GLY A 87 -11.36 -11.91 6.24
C GLY A 87 -10.20 -11.74 5.25
N ASP A 88 -10.35 -10.89 4.23
CA ASP A 88 -9.26 -10.56 3.31
C ASP A 88 -8.20 -9.71 4.01
N ILE A 89 -6.95 -9.95 3.65
CA ILE A 89 -5.78 -9.32 4.25
C ILE A 89 -5.29 -8.20 3.35
N PHE A 90 -5.15 -7.04 3.96
CA PHE A 90 -4.65 -5.82 3.32
C PHE A 90 -3.45 -5.31 4.09
N LEU A 91 -2.61 -4.57 3.38
CA LEU A 91 -1.54 -3.78 3.96
C LEU A 91 -1.97 -2.32 3.92
N VAL A 92 -2.15 -1.70 5.07
CA VAL A 92 -2.65 -0.34 5.20
C VAL A 92 -1.58 0.59 5.78
N GLY A 93 -1.46 1.78 5.21
CA GLY A 93 -0.56 2.83 5.67
C GLY A 93 -1.23 4.18 5.62
N ARG A 94 -0.77 5.10 6.46
CA ARG A 94 -1.22 6.49 6.45
C ARG A 94 -0.04 7.42 6.66
N LEU A 95 0.07 8.43 5.80
CA LEU A 95 1.10 9.43 5.85
C LEU A 95 0.47 10.83 5.86
N ALA A 96 1.00 11.76 6.64
CA ALA A 96 0.58 13.15 6.60
C ALA A 96 0.99 13.77 5.25
N LEU A 97 0.13 14.62 4.65
CA LEU A 97 0.45 15.23 3.34
C LEU A 97 1.74 16.05 3.35
N SER A 98 2.12 16.62 4.50
CA SER A 98 3.38 17.35 4.67
C SER A 98 4.63 16.48 4.64
N ALA A 99 4.47 15.16 4.86
CA ALA A 99 5.56 14.19 4.82
C ALA A 99 5.63 13.45 3.48
N VAL A 100 4.70 13.70 2.55
CA VAL A 100 4.71 13.12 1.20
C VAL A 100 5.89 13.71 0.43
N SER A 101 6.89 12.88 0.19
CA SER A 101 8.08 13.18 -0.62
C SER A 101 8.48 11.93 -1.39
N GLU A 102 9.24 12.09 -2.48
CA GLU A 102 9.72 10.96 -3.29
C GLU A 102 10.43 9.89 -2.44
N ASN A 103 11.28 10.31 -1.50
CA ASN A 103 11.98 9.38 -0.61
C ASN A 103 11.04 8.58 0.30
N GLU A 104 9.97 9.20 0.80
CA GLU A 104 8.99 8.49 1.64
C GLU A 104 8.09 7.59 0.78
N LEU A 105 7.75 8.00 -0.44
CA LEU A 105 7.02 7.15 -1.39
C LEU A 105 7.83 5.92 -1.77
N ASP A 106 9.12 6.09 -2.08
CA ASP A 106 10.06 5.00 -2.37
C ASP A 106 10.17 4.02 -1.19
N ARG A 107 10.34 4.53 0.04
CA ARG A 107 10.36 3.70 1.25
C ARG A 107 9.08 2.92 1.46
N ILE A 108 7.92 3.55 1.24
CA ILE A 108 6.62 2.90 1.40
C ILE A 108 6.44 1.81 0.33
N ILE A 109 6.72 2.11 -0.93
CA ILE A 109 6.60 1.15 -2.04
C ILE A 109 7.59 0.00 -1.86
N GLY A 110 8.82 0.29 -1.43
CA GLY A 110 9.81 -0.72 -1.07
C GLY A 110 9.42 -1.57 0.13
N ALA A 111 8.56 -1.09 1.03
CA ALA A 111 8.01 -1.88 2.13
C ALA A 111 6.79 -2.74 1.70
N VAL A 112 6.19 -2.44 0.55
CA VAL A 112 5.11 -3.24 -0.06
C VAL A 112 5.67 -4.41 -0.89
N LEU A 113 6.84 -4.21 -1.53
CA LEU A 113 7.57 -5.20 -2.35
C LEU A 113 8.30 -6.27 -1.53
#